data_AF-A0A920BGH2-F1
#
_entry.id   AF-A0A920BGH2-F1
#
_cell.length_a   1.000
_cell.length_b   1.000
_cell.length_c   1.000
_cell.angle_alpha   90.00
_cell.angle_beta   90.00
_cell.angle_gamma   90.00
#
_symmetry.space_group_name_H-M   'P 1'
#
loop_
_entity.id
_entity.type
_entity.pdbx_description
1 polymer ?
#
loop_
_entity_poly.entity_id
_entity_poly.type
_entity_poly.pdbx_seq_one_letter_code
_entity_poly.pdbx_strand_id
1 'polypeptide(L)' 'MLAHKAEEDAVAAVEMMAGKAGHVDYSLVPGIVYTAPEIATLGQSEETLKVANIDYKKGCFHFQPTAVPCTRP' A
#
# COMPACT_ATOMS: atom_id res chain seq x y z
N MET A 1 -5.65 8.69 5.50
CA MET A 1 -6.14 8.35 6.84
C MET A 1 -6.62 6.92 6.78
N LEU A 2 -5.83 5.97 7.29
CA LEU A 2 -6.08 4.53 7.19
C LEU A 2 -5.84 3.91 8.57
N ALA A 3 -6.59 2.87 8.92
CA ALA A 3 -6.53 2.28 10.25
C ALA A 3 -5.12 1.75 10.58
N HIS A 4 -4.53 0.97 9.66
CA HIS A 4 -3.18 0.41 9.84
C HIS A 4 -2.08 1.49 9.88
N LYS A 5 -2.28 2.63 9.20
CA LYS A 5 -1.37 3.78 9.33
C LYS A 5 -1.40 4.36 10.76
N ALA A 6 -2.59 4.56 11.30
CA ALA A 6 -2.75 5.11 12.65
C ALA A 6 -2.21 4.16 13.73
N GLU A 7 -2.31 2.86 13.50
CA GLU A 7 -1.74 1.83 14.38
C GLU A 7 -0.21 1.90 14.42
N GLU A 8 0.46 1.90 13.26
CA GLU A 8 1.93 2.01 13.19
C GLU A 8 2.45 3.34 13.75
N ASP A 9 1.76 4.45 13.46
CA ASP A 9 2.08 5.76 14.02
C ASP A 9 1.96 5.77 15.56
N ALA A 10 0.95 5.08 16.11
CA ALA A 10 0.76 4.98 17.56
C ALA A 10 1.82 4.10 18.22
N VAL A 11 2.19 2.97 17.60
CA VAL A 11 3.26 2.10 18.10
C VAL A 11 4.59 2.84 18.12
N ALA A 12 4.94 3.53 17.02
CA ALA A 12 6.17 4.31 16.95
C ALA A 12 6.21 5.44 18.00
N ALA A 13 5.08 6.12 18.24
CA ALA A 13 5.00 7.16 19.26
C ALA A 13 5.25 6.61 20.67
N VAL A 14 4.67 5.45 21.02
CA VAL A 14 4.88 4.81 22.32
C VAL A 14 6.31 4.30 22.47
N GLU A 15 6.90 3.76 21.41
CA GLU A 15 8.29 3.30 21.41
C GLU A 15 9.28 4.45 21.58
N MET A 16 9.05 5.59 20.91
CA MET A 16 9.84 6.81 21.11
C MET A 16 9.74 7.33 22.54
N MET A 17 8.54 7.31 23.14
CA MET A 17 8.35 7.67 24.55
C MET A 17 9.08 6.73 25.50
N ALA A 18 9.21 5.46 25.14
CA ALA A 18 9.96 4.45 25.89
C ALA A 18 11.48 4.45 25.60
N GLY A 19 11.99 5.39 24.79
CA GLY A 19 13.40 5.49 24.43
C GLY A 19 13.88 4.43 23.43
N LYS A 20 12.95 3.76 22.74
CA LYS A 20 13.23 2.80 21.66
C LYS A 20 13.14 3.51 20.30
N ALA A 21 13.78 2.93 19.29
CA ALA A 21 13.76 3.46 17.93
C ALA A 21 12.44 3.10 17.23
N GLY A 22 11.41 3.94 17.39
CA GLY A 22 10.20 3.87 16.58
C GLY A 22 10.46 4.42 15.18
N HIS A 23 10.21 3.62 14.14
CA HIS A 23 10.33 4.02 12.74
C HIS A 23 9.06 3.68 11.99
N VAL A 24 8.57 4.61 11.16
CA VAL A 24 7.41 4.40 10.29
C VAL A 24 7.78 4.80 8.87
N ASP A 25 7.69 3.84 7.95
CA ASP A 25 7.92 4.08 6.52
C ASP A 25 6.59 4.39 5.81
N TYR A 26 6.29 5.68 5.71
CA TYR A 26 5.07 6.17 5.05
C TYR A 26 4.94 5.81 3.57
N SER A 27 6.05 5.43 2.92
CA SER A 27 6.08 5.00 1.52
C SER A 27 5.49 3.61 1.29
N LEU A 28 5.36 2.80 2.34
CA LEU A 28 4.93 1.40 2.28
C LEU A 28 3.52 1.16 2.82
N VAL A 29 2.75 2.23 3.06
CA VAL A 29 1.39 2.15 3.60
C VAL A 29 0.39 1.74 2.49
N PRO A 30 -0.30 0.58 2.60
CA PRO A 30 -1.25 0.12 1.58
C PRO A 30 -2.58 0.87 1.60
N GLY A 31 -3.09 1.28 0.44
CA GLY A 31 -4.46 1.74 0.28
C GLY A 31 -5.36 0.63 -0.24
N ILE A 32 -6.50 0.37 0.41
CA ILE A 32 -7.50 -0.61 -0.06
C ILE A 32 -8.86 0.07 -0.20
N VAL A 33 -9.52 -0.18 -1.33
CA VAL A 33 -10.91 0.18 -1.62
C VAL A 33 -11.72 -1.11 -1.80
N TYR A 34 -12.58 -1.41 -0.84
CA TYR A 34 -13.39 -2.64 -0.77
C TYR A 34 -14.66 -2.58 -1.65
N THR A 35 -14.50 -2.21 -2.93
CA THR A 35 -15.56 -2.31 -3.94
C THR A 35 -15.55 -3.69 -4.59
N ALA A 36 -16.54 -4.01 -5.43
CA ALA A 36 -16.51 -5.18 -6.31
C ALA A 36 -16.35 -4.70 -7.77
N PRO A 37 -15.17 -4.84 -8.40
CA PRO A 37 -13.92 -5.47 -7.91
C PRO A 37 -13.15 -4.63 -6.90
N GLU A 38 -12.36 -5.30 -6.05
CA GLU A 38 -11.52 -4.65 -5.04
C GLU A 38 -10.30 -4.00 -5.70
N ILE A 39 -9.84 -2.90 -5.14
CA ILE A 39 -8.67 -2.16 -5.62
C ILE A 39 -7.71 -1.98 -4.45
N ALA A 40 -6.47 -2.42 -4.64
CA ALA A 40 -5.38 -2.23 -3.69
C ALA A 40 -4.20 -1.52 -4.36
N THR A 41 -3.59 -0.57 -3.67
CA THR A 41 -2.43 0.20 -4.12
C THR A 41 -1.36 0.26 -3.04
N LEU A 42 -0.10 0.23 -3.44
CA LEU A 42 1.07 0.27 -2.58
C LEU A 42 2.20 1.02 -3.30
N GLY A 43 2.97 1.82 -2.57
CA GLY A 43 4.11 2.56 -3.13
C GLY A 43 3.72 3.77 -3.97
N GLN A 44 4.58 4.13 -4.93
CA GLN A 44 4.40 5.30 -5.78
C GLN A 44 3.60 4.99 -7.05
N SER A 45 2.78 5.95 -7.47
CA SER A 45 2.09 5.87 -8.75
C SER A 45 3.02 6.19 -9.91
N GLU A 46 2.65 5.74 -11.11
CA GLU A 46 3.37 6.10 -12.33
C GLU A 46 3.42 7.61 -12.57
N GLU A 47 2.40 8.35 -12.12
CA GLU A 47 2.36 9.81 -12.22
C GLU A 47 3.43 10.44 -11.32
N THR A 48 3.56 9.96 -10.08
CA THR A 48 4.59 10.44 -9.16
C THR A 48 5.99 10.10 -9.68
N LEU A 49 6.20 8.92 -10.25
CA LEU A 49 7.49 8.52 -10.84
C LEU A 49 7.87 9.35 -12.06
N LYS A 50 6.90 9.73 -12.90
CA LYS A 50 7.12 10.64 -14.05
C LYS A 50 7.53 12.04 -13.60
N VAL A 51 6.88 12.58 -12.56
CA VAL A 51 7.22 13.90 -12.00
C VAL A 51 8.61 13.87 -11.35
N ALA A 52 8.95 12.77 -10.66
CA ALA A 52 10.26 12.56 -10.07
C ALA A 52 11.36 12.20 -11.10
N ASN A 53 10.98 12.03 -12.37
CA ASN A 53 11.87 11.67 -13.49
C ASN A 53 12.69 10.39 -13.22
N ILE A 54 12.04 9.39 -12.62
CA ILE A 54 12.64 8.09 -12.30
C ILE A 54 12.30 7.11 -13.43
N ASP A 55 13.32 6.46 -13.99
CA ASP A 55 13.14 5.43 -15.02
C ASP A 55 12.47 4.20 -14.41
N TYR A 56 11.35 3.75 -15.00
CA TYR A 56 10.55 2.65 -14.47
C TYR A 56 10.07 1.70 -15.58
N LYS A 57 9.91 0.42 -15.23
CA LYS A 57 9.34 -0.60 -16.13
C LYS A 57 7.94 -0.98 -15.66
N LYS A 58 6.97 -1.01 -16.58
CA LYS A 58 5.57 -1.36 -16.30
C LYS A 58 5.26 -2.79 -16.77
N GLY A 59 4.66 -3.60 -15.91
CA GLY A 59 4.08 -4.89 -16.25
C GLY A 59 2.61 -4.93 -15.83
N CYS A 60 1.72 -5.37 -16.72
CA CYS A 60 0.29 -5.51 -16.43
C CYS A 60 -0.17 -6.92 -16.80
N PHE A 61 -0.86 -7.59 -15.86
CA PHE A 61 -1.47 -8.89 -16.08
C PHE A 61 -2.97 -8.78 -15.85
N HIS A 62 -3.77 -9.20 -16.83
CA HIS A 62 -5.22 -9.18 -16.74
C HIS A 62 -5.71 -10.45 -16.04
N PHE A 63 -6.71 -10.34 -15.17
CA PHE A 63 -7.26 -11.47 -14.39
C PHE A 63 -8.15 -12.44 -15.19
N GLN A 64 -8.49 -12.14 -16.46
CA GLN A 64 -9.36 -12.97 -17.31
C GLN A 64 -8.87 -14.42 -17.57
N PRO A 65 -7.57 -14.73 -17.74
CA PRO A 65 -7.08 -16.08 -18.03
C PRO A 65 -6.66 -16.87 -16.77
N THR A 66 -6.84 -16.33 -15.57
CA THR A 66 -6.43 -17.01 -14.32
C THR A 66 -7.50 -18.01 -13.86
N ALA A 67 -7.09 -19.26 -13.62
CA ALA A 67 -7.96 -20.42 -13.37
C ALA A 67 -8.77 -20.40 -12.05
N VAL A 68 -8.86 -19.27 -11.35
CA VAL A 68 -9.57 -19.17 -10.06
C VAL A 68 -10.37 -17.85 -9.95
N PRO A 69 -11.56 -17.75 -10.57
CA PRO A 69 -12.56 -16.79 -10.13
C PRO A 69 -13.27 -17.38 -8.91
N CYS A 70 -12.69 -17.23 -7.72
CA CYS A 70 -13.35 -17.67 -6.48
C CYS A 70 -14.41 -16.64 -6.07
N THR A 71 -15.52 -16.60 -6.81
CA THR A 71 -16.77 -16.06 -6.30
C THR A 71 -17.44 -17.20 -5.52
N ARG A 72 -17.11 -17.35 -4.24
CA ARG A 72 -17.96 -18.15 -3.33
C ARG A 72 -19.06 -17.23 -2.77
N PRO A 73 -20.28 -17.78 -2.57
CA PRO A 73 -21.52 -17.03 -2.38
C PRO A 73 -21.59 -16.27 -1.05
#